data_AF-A0A1E3PQN5-F1
#
_entry.id   AF-A0A1E3PQN5-F1
#
_cell.length_a   1.000
_cell.length_b   1.000
_cell.length_c   1.000
_cell.angle_alpha   90.00
_cell.angle_beta   90.00
_cell.angle_gamma   90.00
#
_symmetry.space_group_name_H-M   'P 1'
#
loop_
_entity.id
_entity.type
_entity.pdbx_description
1 polymer ?
#
loop_
_entity_poly.entity_id
_entity_poly.type
_entity_poly.pdbx_seq_one_letter_code
_entity_poly.pdbx_strand_id
1 'polypeptide(L)'
;MAPTSNILSVFSPHESRDIPDSENCLPCQIMSAAVLTMGGLYCASGAVLNPKANDIKSNVKVDTSPAWRSTVRLGGVALIGAGIWRAGDGFLWNKREDKELE
;
A
#
# COMPACT_ATOMS: atom_id res chain seq x y z
N MET A 1 -36.48 21.94 7.01
CA MET A 1 -35.25 21.56 6.29
C MET A 1 -34.13 22.46 6.78
N ALA A 2 -33.25 21.93 7.63
CA ALA A 2 -32.05 22.61 8.10
C ALA A 2 -30.83 21.91 7.48
N PRO A 3 -29.76 22.65 7.11
CA PRO A 3 -28.63 22.10 6.37
C PRO A 3 -27.85 21.08 7.20
N THR A 4 -27.72 19.86 6.67
CA THR A 4 -26.98 18.73 7.25
C THR A 4 -25.50 18.83 6.91
N SER A 5 -24.81 19.83 7.45
CA SER A 5 -23.34 19.89 7.40
C SER A 5 -22.81 20.51 8.68
N ASN A 6 -22.33 19.65 9.59
CA ASN A 6 -21.76 20.08 10.86
C ASN A 6 -20.24 19.93 10.79
N ILE A 7 -19.53 21.04 10.56
CA ILE A 7 -18.04 21.08 10.48
C ILE A 7 -17.38 20.52 11.76
N LEU A 8 -18.10 20.49 12.89
CA LEU A 8 -17.63 19.93 14.15
C LEU A 8 -17.43 18.40 14.10
N SER A 9 -18.09 17.66 13.20
CA SER A 9 -17.90 16.21 13.07
C SER A 9 -16.58 15.83 12.36
N VAL A 10 -15.85 16.80 11.81
CA VAL A 10 -14.52 16.58 11.23
C VAL A 10 -13.44 16.64 12.33
N PHE A 11 -13.69 17.41 13.40
CA PHE A 11 -12.71 17.63 14.48
C PHE A 11 -12.98 16.79 15.72
N SER A 12 -14.20 16.29 15.92
CA SER A 12 -14.50 15.24 16.89
C SER A 12 -14.61 13.91 16.16
N PRO A 13 -13.65 12.98 16.32
CA PRO A 13 -13.79 11.64 15.76
C PRO A 13 -15.08 11.02 16.30
N HIS A 14 -15.83 10.36 15.41
CA HIS A 14 -17.03 9.63 15.80
C HIS A 14 -16.68 8.54 16.83
N GLU A 15 -17.63 8.27 17.73
CA GLU A 15 -17.51 7.22 18.72
C GLU A 15 -17.21 5.89 18.03
N SER A 16 -16.25 5.14 18.58
CA SER A 16 -15.80 3.87 18.02
C SER A 16 -16.99 2.90 17.98
N ARG A 17 -17.55 2.67 16.80
CA ARG A 17 -18.57 1.64 16.57
C ARG A 17 -17.91 0.36 16.07
N ASP A 18 -18.48 -0.79 16.44
CA ASP A 18 -18.15 -2.04 15.77
C ASP A 18 -18.53 -1.95 14.29
N ILE A 19 -17.55 -2.19 13.43
CA ILE A 19 -17.70 -2.15 11.99
C ILE A 19 -18.23 -3.52 11.55
N PRO A 20 -19.42 -3.62 10.96
CA PRO A 20 -19.94 -4.90 10.49
C PRO A 20 -19.11 -5.44 9.32
N ASP A 21 -19.05 -6.76 9.14
CA ASP A 21 -18.24 -7.39 8.08
C ASP A 21 -18.56 -6.91 6.66
N SER A 22 -19.75 -6.35 6.44
CA SER A 22 -20.13 -5.72 5.18
C SER A 22 -19.32 -4.46 4.85
N GLU A 23 -18.69 -3.84 5.85
CA GLU A 23 -17.79 -2.70 5.73
C GLU A 23 -16.31 -3.13 5.77
N ASN A 24 -16.03 -4.44 5.65
CA ASN A 24 -14.67 -4.95 5.61
C ASN A 24 -13.87 -4.26 4.52
N CYS A 25 -12.72 -3.72 4.92
CA CYS A 25 -11.79 -2.93 4.10
C CYS A 25 -11.06 -3.76 3.02
N LEU A 26 -11.66 -4.85 2.52
CA LEU A 26 -11.14 -5.73 1.47
C LEU A 26 -10.61 -4.97 0.25
N PRO A 27 -11.31 -3.98 -0.33
CA PRO A 27 -10.77 -3.20 -1.44
C PRO A 27 -9.53 -2.38 -1.05
N CYS A 28 -9.49 -1.83 0.16
CA CYS A 28 -8.33 -1.10 0.69
C CYS A 28 -7.13 -2.05 0.89
N GLN A 29 -7.38 -3.26 1.39
CA GLN A 29 -6.35 -4.26 1.58
C GLN A 29 -5.76 -4.74 0.25
N ILE A 30 -6.60 -5.04 -0.75
CA ILE A 30 -6.17 -5.38 -2.10
C ILE A 30 -5.34 -4.24 -2.69
N MET A 31 -5.80 -3.00 -2.56
CA MET A 31 -5.09 -1.86 -3.13
C MET A 31 -3.73 -1.67 -2.46
N SER A 32 -3.66 -1.80 -1.13
CA SER A 32 -2.38 -1.70 -0.41
C SER A 32 -1.41 -2.81 -0.81
N ALA A 33 -1.89 -4.05 -0.96
CA ALA A 33 -1.07 -5.17 -1.44
C ALA A 33 -0.59 -4.96 -2.88
N ALA A 34 -1.47 -4.49 -3.76
CA ALA A 34 -1.16 -4.20 -5.16
C ALA A 34 -0.10 -3.09 -5.28
N VAL A 35 -0.25 -2.00 -4.53
CA VAL A 35 0.71 -0.88 -4.53
C VAL A 35 2.08 -1.34 -4.00
N LEU A 36 2.11 -2.10 -2.91
CA LEU A 36 3.36 -2.61 -2.34
C LEU A 36 4.07 -3.57 -3.31
N THR A 37 3.33 -4.47 -3.94
CA THR A 37 3.90 -5.45 -4.90
C THR A 37 4.34 -4.78 -6.20
N MET A 38 3.49 -3.97 -6.83
CA MET A 38 3.82 -3.29 -8.09
C MET A 38 4.92 -2.23 -7.89
N GLY A 39 4.82 -1.42 -6.83
CA GLY A 39 5.84 -0.45 -6.47
C GLY A 39 7.17 -1.13 -6.10
N GLY A 40 7.10 -2.23 -5.37
CA GLY A 40 8.26 -3.06 -5.03
C GLY A 40 8.95 -3.65 -6.27
N LEU A 41 8.17 -4.19 -7.23
CA LEU A 41 8.67 -4.66 -8.53
C LEU A 41 9.34 -3.53 -9.32
N TYR A 42 8.73 -2.34 -9.35
CA TYR A 42 9.28 -1.18 -10.03
C TYR A 42 10.63 -0.76 -9.43
N CYS A 43 10.74 -0.70 -8.10
CA CYS A 43 11.98 -0.42 -7.40
C CYS A 43 13.04 -1.53 -7.58
N ALA A 44 12.64 -2.81 -7.48
CA ALA A 44 13.52 -3.96 -7.62
C ALA A 44 14.11 -4.09 -9.05
N SER A 45 13.33 -3.72 -10.08
CA SER A 45 13.79 -3.70 -11.47
C SER A 45 14.90 -2.67 -11.72
N GLY A 46 15.04 -1.66 -10.85
CA GLY A 46 15.93 -0.53 -11.06
C GLY A 46 15.46 0.45 -12.13
N ALA A 47 14.23 0.32 -12.64
CA ALA A 47 13.62 1.27 -13.57
C ALA A 47 13.59 2.70 -13.00
N VAL A 48 13.38 2.84 -11.69
CA VAL A 48 13.40 4.14 -10.99
C VAL A 48 14.77 4.84 -11.04
N LEU A 49 15.85 4.06 -11.16
CA LEU A 49 17.22 4.57 -11.22
C LEU A 49 17.76 4.69 -12.66
N ASN A 50 16.94 4.32 -13.66
CA ASN A 50 17.36 4.33 -15.05
C ASN A 50 17.25 5.75 -15.63
N PRO A 51 18.37 6.38 -16.04
CA PRO A 51 18.34 7.75 -16.56
C PRO A 51 17.60 7.85 -17.91
N LYS A 52 17.46 6.75 -18.64
CA LYS A 52 16.71 6.69 -19.91
C LYS A 52 15.19 6.62 -19.75
N ALA A 53 14.70 6.16 -18.59
CA ALA A 53 13.26 6.10 -18.31
C ALA A 53 12.71 7.45 -17.82
N ASN A 54 13.59 8.31 -17.29
CA ASN A 54 13.27 9.65 -16.82
C ASN A 54 13.67 10.68 -17.88
N ASP A 55 12.92 10.76 -18.99
CA ASP A 55 13.11 11.71 -20.09
C ASP A 55 12.72 13.17 -19.71
N ILE A 56 12.67 13.46 -18.42
CA ILE A 56 12.53 14.82 -17.88
C ILE A 56 13.95 15.39 -17.74
N LYS A 57 14.47 15.93 -18.84
CA LYS A 57 15.62 16.86 -18.89
C LYS A 57 16.71 16.63 -17.84
N SER A 58 17.57 15.64 -18.09
CA SER A 58 19.04 15.74 -17.96
C SER A 58 19.71 16.38 -16.72
N ASN A 59 19.05 16.53 -15.56
CA ASN A 59 19.66 17.22 -14.41
C ASN A 59 19.80 16.37 -13.15
N VAL A 60 19.21 15.18 -13.12
CA VAL A 60 19.55 14.21 -12.08
C VAL A 60 20.56 13.22 -12.67
N LYS A 61 21.81 13.68 -12.82
CA LYS A 61 22.95 12.76 -12.67
C LYS A 61 22.86 12.29 -11.22
N VAL A 62 22.02 11.30 -10.96
CA VAL A 62 22.12 10.55 -9.71
C VAL A 62 23.43 9.79 -9.88
N ASP A 63 24.55 10.39 -9.47
CA ASP A 63 25.78 9.67 -9.17
C ASP A 63 25.44 8.74 -8.02
N THR A 64 24.78 7.66 -8.41
CA THR A 64 24.14 6.75 -7.50
C THR A 64 25.21 5.83 -7.04
N SER A 65 25.71 6.02 -5.82
CA SER A 65 26.63 5.08 -5.20
C SER A 65 26.08 3.65 -5.38
N PRO A 66 26.93 2.65 -5.69
CA PRO A 66 26.51 1.26 -5.80
C PRO A 66 25.70 0.80 -4.58
N ALA A 67 26.01 1.34 -3.39
CA ALA A 67 25.26 1.10 -2.17
C ALA A 67 23.79 1.53 -2.29
N TRP A 68 23.51 2.73 -2.80
CA TRP A 68 22.13 3.22 -2.96
C TRP A 68 21.32 2.40 -3.96
N ARG A 69 21.97 1.94 -5.05
CA ARG A 69 21.31 1.04 -6.01
C ARG A 69 20.88 -0.26 -5.35
N SER A 70 21.75 -0.82 -4.51
CA SER A 70 21.44 -2.01 -3.73
C SER A 70 20.35 -1.76 -2.70
N THR A 71 20.36 -0.62 -2.00
CA THR A 71 19.32 -0.25 -1.02
C THR A 71 17.94 -0.13 -1.67
N VAL A 72 17.84 0.52 -2.83
CA VAL A 72 16.56 0.68 -3.55
C VAL A 72 16.04 -0.67 -4.05
N ARG A 73 16.93 -1.54 -4.54
CA ARG A 73 16.55 -2.89 -4.98
C ARG A 73 16.12 -3.76 -3.81
N LEU A 74 16.89 -3.78 -2.72
CA LEU A 74 16.56 -4.51 -1.49
C LEU A 74 15.26 -3.99 -0.87
N GLY A 75 15.07 -2.68 -0.84
CA GLY A 75 13.82 -2.04 -0.42
C GLY A 75 12.64 -2.46 -1.31
N GLY A 76 12.84 -2.53 -2.63
CA GLY A 76 11.85 -3.07 -3.56
C GLY A 76 11.46 -4.51 -3.27
N VAL A 77 12.44 -5.39 -3.01
CA VAL A 77 12.18 -6.78 -2.60
C VAL A 77 11.44 -6.85 -1.27
N ALA A 78 11.80 -6.00 -0.29
CA ALA A 78 11.10 -5.92 0.98
C ALA A 78 9.64 -5.48 0.82
N LEU A 79 9.36 -4.52 -0.08
CA LEU A 79 8.00 -4.08 -0.40
C LEU A 79 7.17 -5.20 -1.03
N ILE A 80 7.76 -6.02 -1.91
CA ILE A 80 7.09 -7.20 -2.47
C ILE A 80 6.73 -8.17 -1.34
N GLY A 81 7.69 -8.48 -0.45
CA GLY A 81 7.45 -9.35 0.71
C GLY A 81 6.35 -8.82 1.62
N ALA A 82 6.35 -7.52 1.93
CA ALA A 82 5.32 -6.87 2.73
C ALA A 82 3.95 -6.91 2.04
N GLY A 83 3.89 -6.74 0.72
CA GLY A 83 2.66 -6.86 -0.06
C GLY A 83 2.08 -8.27 -0.05
N ILE A 84 2.94 -9.31 -0.20
CA ILE A 84 2.52 -10.72 -0.11
C ILE A 84 2.01 -11.05 1.29
N TRP A 85 2.74 -10.64 2.33
CA TRP A 85 2.34 -10.86 3.72
C TRP A 85 0.97 -10.25 4.01
N ARG A 86 0.77 -8.99 3.60
CA ARG A 86 -0.49 -8.27 3.78
C ARG A 86 -1.65 -8.82 2.95
N ALA A 87 -1.37 -9.38 1.77
CA ALA A 87 -2.36 -10.11 0.97
C ALA A 87 -2.74 -11.45 1.62
N GLY A 88 -1.77 -12.13 2.24
CA GLY A 88 -1.97 -13.34 3.00
C GLY A 88 -2.93 -13.13 4.17
N ASP A 89 -2.80 -12.02 4.90
CA ASP A 89 -3.68 -11.72 6.03
C ASP A 89 -5.16 -11.62 5.60
N GLY A 90 -5.47 -10.97 4.47
CA GLY A 90 -6.86 -10.78 4.02
C GLY A 90 -7.50 -12.05 3.46
N PHE A 91 -6.71 -12.91 2.82
CA PHE A 91 -7.21 -14.17 2.24
C PHE A 91 -7.33 -15.30 3.28
N LEU A 92 -6.46 -15.33 4.30
CA LEU A 92 -6.48 -16.36 5.35
C LEU A 92 -7.43 -16.06 6.50
N TRP A 93 -7.66 -14.78 6.85
CA TRP A 93 -8.61 -14.45 7.93
C TRP A 93 -10.08 -14.53 7.51
N ASN A 94 -10.40 -14.20 6.25
CA ASN A 94 -11.77 -14.34 5.73
C ASN A 94 -12.23 -15.81 5.57
N LYS A 95 -11.30 -16.77 5.75
CA LYS A 95 -11.53 -18.23 5.77
C LYS A 95 -11.52 -18.85 7.18
N ARG A 96 -11.43 -18.04 8.23
CA ARG A 96 -11.60 -18.49 9.62
C ARG A 96 -12.96 -18.11 10.18
N GLU A 97 -13.48 -16.94 9.78
CA GLU A 97 -14.79 -16.47 10.21
C GLU A 97 -15.95 -17.31 9.63
N ASP A 98 -15.75 -18.00 8.51
CA ASP A 98 -16.70 -18.95 7.93
C ASP A 98 -16.68 -20.34 8.61
N LYS A 99 -15.59 -20.71 9.31
CA LYS A 99 -15.45 -22.02 9.97
C LYS A 99 -15.81 -22.04 11.45
N GLU A 100 -15.95 -20.89 12.09
CA GLU A 100 -16.41 -20.78 13.48
C GLU A 100 -17.94 -20.75 13.60
N LEU A 101 -18.67 -20.73 12.48
CA LEU A 101 -20.13 -20.74 12.39
C LEU A 101 -20.72 -22.09 11.92
N GLU A 102 -19.94 -23.20 11.97
CA GLU A 102 -20.41 -24.58 11.77
C GLU A 102 -20.33 -25.43 13.04
#